data_AF-A0A353T341-F1
#
_entry.id   AF-A0A353T341-F1
#
_cell.length_a   1.000
_cell.length_b   1.000
_cell.length_c   1.000
_cell.angle_alpha   90.00
_cell.angle_beta   90.00
_cell.angle_gamma   90.00
#
_symmetry.space_group_name_H-M   'P 1'
#
loop_
_entity.id
_entity.type
_entity.pdbx_description
1 polymer ?
#
loop_
_entity_poly.entity_id
_entity_poly.type
_entity_poly.pdbx_seq_one_letter_code
_entity_poly.pdbx_strand_id
1 'polypeptide(L)'
;MKFTVAQDGSGDYSSVQECMDAIPAASAGPFTVFIRKGRYKEKLDIVKPFVTLIGENAKETILTYDDCAGKRMPDGKKMGTFRSYSTRITGEGFRAENITFENAAGQKGGVGQALAAYVDADKVCFRNCRFLGFQDTLFTGPPPQDAGDLEWMKKEEIRRNGRNRQLYDNCYLEGDVDFIFGSATAVFRKCEIFSKNRDKKVNGYITAASTPESRQYGYVFMD
;
A
#
# COMPACT_ATOMS: atom_id res chain seq x y z
N MET A 1 6.56 21.02 6.89
CA MET A 1 5.29 21.42 7.54
C MET A 1 4.75 20.21 8.29
N LYS A 2 4.16 20.39 9.48
CA LYS A 2 3.68 19.30 10.33
C LYS A 2 2.18 19.45 10.60
N PHE A 3 1.40 18.43 10.27
CA PHE A 3 -0.03 18.34 10.58
C PHE A 3 -0.30 17.18 11.53
N THR A 4 -1.38 17.26 12.29
CA THR A 4 -1.91 16.20 13.15
C THR A 4 -3.29 15.79 12.66
N VAL A 5 -3.50 14.48 12.47
CA VAL A 5 -4.81 13.91 12.18
C VAL A 5 -5.31 13.17 13.42
N ALA A 6 -6.55 13.46 13.85
CA ALA A 6 -7.22 12.75 14.94
C ALA A 6 -8.74 12.76 14.75
N GLN A 7 -9.39 11.59 14.78
CA GLN A 7 -10.83 11.44 14.53
C GLN A 7 -11.71 12.11 15.59
N ASP A 8 -11.17 12.36 16.79
CA ASP A 8 -11.87 12.99 17.92
C ASP A 8 -11.90 14.53 17.84
N GLY A 9 -11.35 15.12 16.76
CA GLY A 9 -11.31 16.57 16.54
C GLY A 9 -10.18 17.29 17.29
N SER A 10 -9.30 16.57 17.98
CA SER A 10 -8.15 17.16 18.68
C SER A 10 -6.93 17.41 17.78
N GLY A 11 -7.04 17.14 16.48
CA GLY A 11 -6.01 17.36 15.46
C GLY A 11 -6.36 18.52 14.52
N ASP A 12 -5.44 18.83 13.59
CA ASP A 12 -5.67 19.81 12.52
C ASP A 12 -6.72 19.30 11.50
N TYR A 13 -6.81 17.99 11.35
CA TYR A 13 -7.79 17.29 10.51
C TYR A 13 -8.37 16.07 11.23
N SER A 14 -9.57 15.65 10.85
CA SER A 14 -10.19 14.40 11.33
C SER A 14 -10.11 13.26 10.31
N SER A 15 -9.81 13.56 9.05
CA SER A 15 -9.58 12.62 7.93
C SER A 15 -8.14 12.68 7.45
N VAL A 16 -7.58 11.52 7.12
CA VAL A 16 -6.23 11.43 6.55
C VAL A 16 -6.24 11.95 5.11
N GLN A 17 -7.24 11.59 4.29
CA GLN A 17 -7.30 12.06 2.91
C GLN A 17 -7.49 13.58 2.83
N GLU A 18 -8.33 14.17 3.68
CA GLU A 18 -8.50 15.63 3.73
C GLU A 18 -7.17 16.34 4.03
N CYS A 19 -6.39 15.80 4.97
CA CYS A 19 -5.04 16.30 5.26
C CYS A 19 -4.13 16.16 4.03
N MET A 20 -4.16 15.03 3.33
CA MET A 20 -3.40 14.84 2.10
C MET A 20 -3.80 15.85 1.03
N ASP A 21 -5.09 16.12 0.85
CA ASP A 21 -5.63 17.03 -0.16
C ASP A 21 -5.22 18.49 0.09
N ALA A 22 -5.10 18.90 1.35
CA ALA A 22 -4.67 20.23 1.75
C ALA A 22 -3.17 20.53 1.48
N ILE A 23 -2.34 19.50 1.27
CA ILE A 23 -0.91 19.68 0.97
C ILE A 23 -0.75 20.35 -0.42
N PRO A 24 -0.02 21.47 -0.57
CA PRO A 24 0.19 22.11 -1.88
C PRO A 24 0.98 21.24 -2.87
N ALA A 25 0.57 21.24 -4.14
CA ALA A 25 1.21 20.42 -5.20
C ALA A 25 2.66 20.82 -5.51
N ALA A 26 3.01 22.11 -5.39
CA ALA A 26 4.30 22.66 -5.81
C ALA A 26 5.38 22.64 -4.70
N SER A 27 5.20 21.84 -3.66
CA SER A 27 6.09 21.86 -2.50
C SER A 27 7.41 21.13 -2.77
N ALA A 28 8.51 21.83 -2.45
CA ALA A 28 9.87 21.31 -2.53
C ALA A 28 10.35 20.63 -1.23
N GLY A 29 9.51 20.51 -0.20
CA GLY A 29 9.92 20.08 1.14
C GLY A 29 9.11 18.91 1.71
N PRO A 30 9.66 18.20 2.72
CA PRO A 30 8.96 17.10 3.36
C PRO A 30 7.73 17.59 4.15
N PHE A 31 6.63 16.85 4.01
CA PHE A 31 5.42 17.02 4.82
C PHE A 31 5.33 15.90 5.82
N THR A 32 5.27 16.23 7.11
CA THR A 32 5.09 15.24 8.15
C THR A 32 3.67 15.29 8.66
N VAL A 33 2.97 14.17 8.64
CA VAL A 33 1.61 14.06 9.18
C VAL A 33 1.65 13.05 10.31
N PHE A 34 1.40 13.53 11.52
CA PHE A 34 1.24 12.68 12.69
C PHE A 34 -0.21 12.22 12.77
N ILE A 35 -0.44 10.92 12.94
CA ILE A 35 -1.79 10.34 12.95
C ILE A 35 -2.00 9.68 14.31
N ARG A 36 -2.95 10.22 15.09
CA ARG A 36 -3.31 9.65 16.39
C ARG A 36 -3.89 8.26 16.24
N LYS A 37 -3.90 7.49 17.33
CA LYS A 37 -4.55 6.17 17.38
C LYS A 37 -6.00 6.26 16.87
N GLY A 38 -6.42 5.26 16.14
CA GLY A 38 -7.72 5.22 15.49
C GLY A 38 -7.72 4.28 14.30
N ARG A 39 -8.93 3.89 13.88
CA ARG A 39 -9.16 3.12 12.66
C ARG A 39 -9.78 4.05 11.62
N TYR A 40 -8.96 4.49 10.69
CA TYR A 40 -9.30 5.42 9.63
C TYR A 40 -9.77 4.61 8.42
N LYS A 41 -11.09 4.42 8.30
CA LYS A 41 -11.69 3.71 7.16
C LYS A 41 -11.88 4.67 5.98
N GLU A 42 -10.81 4.85 5.20
CA GLU A 42 -10.72 5.80 4.10
C GLU A 42 -10.00 5.14 2.92
N LYS A 43 -10.45 5.38 1.70
CA LYS A 43 -9.71 4.98 0.50
C LYS A 43 -8.70 6.08 0.18
N LEU A 44 -7.43 5.83 0.50
CA LEU A 44 -6.38 6.85 0.50
C LEU A 44 -5.61 6.87 -0.82
N ASP A 45 -5.35 8.07 -1.36
CA ASP A 45 -4.45 8.30 -2.50
C ASP A 45 -3.39 9.35 -2.14
N ILE A 46 -2.14 8.89 -1.96
CA ILE A 46 -0.99 9.68 -1.54
C ILE A 46 -0.10 9.93 -2.75
N VAL A 47 -0.44 11.00 -3.47
CA VAL A 47 0.20 11.37 -4.75
C VAL A 47 1.33 12.38 -4.59
N LYS A 48 1.34 13.13 -3.49
CA LYS A 48 2.28 14.25 -3.30
C LYS A 48 3.65 13.72 -2.85
N PRO A 49 4.75 14.25 -3.42
CA PRO A 49 6.09 13.77 -3.09
C PRO A 49 6.47 14.18 -1.66
N PHE A 50 7.41 13.43 -1.09
CA PHE A 50 8.05 13.69 0.20
C PHE A 50 7.08 13.76 1.41
N VAL A 51 5.93 13.10 1.32
CA VAL A 51 5.03 12.88 2.46
C VAL A 51 5.62 11.85 3.42
N THR A 52 5.59 12.14 4.71
CA THR A 52 5.96 11.27 5.82
C THR A 52 4.77 11.11 6.75
N LEU A 53 4.20 9.91 6.83
CA LEU A 53 3.17 9.60 7.82
C LEU A 53 3.81 8.99 9.06
N ILE A 54 3.43 9.45 10.24
CA ILE A 54 3.90 8.90 11.51
C ILE A 54 2.68 8.58 12.36
N GLY A 55 2.42 7.30 12.57
CA GLY A 55 1.37 6.86 13.49
C GLY A 55 1.82 6.95 14.94
N GLU A 56 0.86 7.18 15.82
CA GLU A 56 1.09 7.15 17.27
C GLU A 56 1.46 5.74 17.75
N ASN A 57 0.90 4.69 17.14
CA ASN A 57 1.23 3.31 17.47
C ASN A 57 0.95 2.37 16.28
N ALA A 58 1.92 1.52 15.93
CA ALA A 58 1.81 0.62 14.78
C ALA A 58 0.58 -0.29 14.80
N LYS A 59 0.11 -0.73 15.97
CA LYS A 59 -1.04 -1.64 16.10
C LYS A 59 -2.37 -0.92 16.27
N GLU A 60 -2.36 0.37 16.64
CA GLU A 60 -3.57 1.13 16.98
C GLU A 60 -3.84 2.30 16.02
N THR A 61 -2.88 2.69 15.19
CA THR A 61 -3.06 3.64 14.09
C THR A 61 -3.22 2.84 12.78
N ILE A 62 -4.47 2.64 12.37
CA ILE A 62 -4.84 1.73 11.27
C ILE A 62 -5.47 2.52 10.14
N LEU A 63 -4.85 2.49 8.95
CA LEU A 63 -5.41 2.97 7.69
C LEU A 63 -6.02 1.78 6.95
N THR A 64 -7.33 1.83 6.68
CA THR A 64 -8.06 0.67 6.19
C THR A 64 -9.13 1.00 5.15
N TYR A 65 -9.39 0.03 4.28
CA TYR A 65 -10.57 -0.02 3.43
C TYR A 65 -10.93 -1.48 3.17
N ASP A 66 -11.97 -1.76 2.39
CA ASP A 66 -12.48 -3.12 2.17
C ASP A 66 -12.92 -3.38 0.73
N ASP A 67 -12.28 -2.70 -0.23
CA ASP A 67 -12.45 -3.00 -1.64
C ASP A 67 -11.69 -4.26 -2.05
N CYS A 68 -12.21 -4.95 -3.07
CA CYS A 68 -11.64 -6.18 -3.61
C CYS A 68 -11.86 -6.30 -5.11
N ALA A 69 -11.02 -7.07 -5.78
CA ALA A 69 -11.06 -7.22 -7.23
C ALA A 69 -12.38 -7.82 -7.73
N GLY A 70 -13.01 -8.70 -6.95
CA GLY A 70 -14.28 -9.32 -7.30
C GLY A 70 -15.51 -8.42 -7.09
N LYS A 71 -15.39 -7.28 -6.40
CA LYS A 71 -16.48 -6.31 -6.23
C LYS A 71 -16.95 -5.81 -7.59
N ARG A 72 -18.27 -5.77 -7.80
CA ARG A 72 -18.86 -5.17 -9.00
C ARG A 72 -18.96 -3.65 -8.82
N MET A 73 -18.49 -2.93 -9.82
CA MET A 73 -18.66 -1.48 -9.93
C MET A 73 -20.06 -1.15 -10.48
N PRO A 74 -20.52 0.12 -10.40
CA PRO A 74 -21.84 0.52 -10.89
C PRO A 74 -22.10 0.21 -12.38
N ASP A 75 -21.06 0.13 -13.20
CA ASP A 75 -21.14 -0.26 -14.62
C ASP A 75 -21.23 -1.78 -14.84
N GLY A 76 -21.30 -2.56 -13.75
CA GLY A 76 -21.39 -4.02 -13.77
C GLY A 76 -20.06 -4.76 -13.96
N LYS A 77 -18.98 -4.04 -14.31
CA LYS A 77 -17.63 -4.62 -14.43
C LYS A 77 -17.08 -4.97 -13.05
N LYS A 78 -16.15 -5.94 -13.00
CA LYS A 78 -15.36 -6.19 -11.80
C LYS A 78 -14.39 -5.03 -11.57
N MET A 79 -14.12 -4.72 -10.30
CA MET A 79 -13.20 -3.67 -9.90
C MET A 79 -11.77 -3.93 -10.37
N GLY A 80 -11.33 -5.19 -10.32
CA GLY A 80 -9.95 -5.56 -10.63
C GLY A 80 -8.98 -5.30 -9.48
N THR A 81 -7.80 -5.90 -9.58
CA THR A 81 -6.75 -5.89 -8.56
C THR A 81 -6.28 -4.48 -8.27
N PHE A 82 -5.89 -3.71 -9.29
CA PHE A 82 -5.19 -2.44 -9.06
C PHE A 82 -6.09 -1.33 -8.52
N ARG A 83 -7.43 -1.46 -8.64
CA ARG A 83 -8.39 -0.56 -7.99
C ARG A 83 -8.78 -0.99 -6.57
N SER A 84 -8.45 -2.20 -6.15
CA SER A 84 -8.88 -2.74 -4.85
C SER A 84 -8.16 -2.14 -3.64
N TYR A 85 -7.18 -1.27 -3.86
CA TYR A 85 -6.34 -0.72 -2.80
C TYR A 85 -7.15 -0.05 -1.69
N SER A 86 -6.63 -0.19 -0.47
CA SER A 86 -7.00 0.63 0.67
C SER A 86 -6.18 1.91 0.71
N THR A 87 -4.87 1.81 0.52
CA THR A 87 -3.97 2.97 0.39
C THR A 87 -3.14 2.88 -0.89
N ARG A 88 -3.23 3.88 -1.75
CA ARG A 88 -2.40 4.06 -2.95
C ARG A 88 -1.33 5.10 -2.68
N ILE A 89 -0.09 4.77 -3.03
CA ILE A 89 1.11 5.58 -2.81
C ILE A 89 1.85 5.69 -4.13
N THR A 90 1.86 6.90 -4.68
CA THR A 90 2.55 7.24 -5.94
C THR A 90 3.50 8.44 -5.78
N GLY A 91 3.44 9.13 -4.63
CA GLY A 91 4.37 10.21 -4.28
C GLY A 91 5.80 9.72 -4.03
N GLU A 92 6.77 10.26 -4.77
CA GLU A 92 8.19 9.93 -4.60
C GLU A 92 8.72 10.32 -3.22
N GLY A 93 9.62 9.49 -2.67
CA GLY A 93 10.22 9.76 -1.36
C GLY A 93 9.26 9.61 -0.18
N PHE A 94 8.11 8.95 -0.39
CA PHE A 94 7.15 8.64 0.66
C PHE A 94 7.80 7.89 1.82
N ARG A 95 7.41 8.24 3.04
CA ARG A 95 7.82 7.56 4.27
C ARG A 95 6.62 7.25 5.14
N ALA A 96 6.64 6.11 5.82
CA ALA A 96 5.70 5.82 6.89
C ALA A 96 6.39 5.15 8.07
N GLU A 97 6.01 5.55 9.28
CA GLU A 97 6.47 4.94 10.53
C GLU A 97 5.29 4.66 11.45
N ASN A 98 5.30 3.50 12.14
CA ASN A 98 4.34 3.15 13.18
C ASN A 98 2.86 3.14 12.71
N ILE A 99 2.58 2.62 11.52
CA ILE A 99 1.23 2.56 10.92
C ILE A 99 0.89 1.15 10.47
N THR A 100 -0.36 0.73 10.66
CA THR A 100 -0.96 -0.40 9.96
C THR A 100 -1.64 0.06 8.67
N PHE A 101 -1.30 -0.54 7.55
CA PHE A 101 -2.06 -0.52 6.30
C PHE A 101 -2.84 -1.82 6.20
N GLU A 102 -4.15 -1.75 6.03
CA GLU A 102 -5.02 -2.93 6.03
C GLU A 102 -5.99 -2.89 4.86
N ASN A 103 -6.24 -4.06 4.25
CA ASN A 103 -7.47 -4.29 3.51
C ASN A 103 -8.35 -5.31 4.24
N ALA A 104 -9.53 -4.87 4.67
CA ALA A 104 -10.47 -5.62 5.49
C ALA A 104 -11.49 -6.43 4.68
N ALA A 105 -11.34 -6.55 3.35
CA ALA A 105 -12.30 -7.28 2.49
C ALA A 105 -12.43 -8.78 2.84
N GLY A 106 -11.42 -9.36 3.50
CA GLY A 106 -11.44 -10.74 3.96
C GLY A 106 -11.12 -11.75 2.86
N GLN A 107 -11.58 -13.00 3.04
CA GLN A 107 -11.24 -14.13 2.15
C GLN A 107 -12.48 -14.92 1.69
N LYS A 108 -13.68 -14.37 1.89
CA LYS A 108 -14.93 -15.05 1.53
C LYS A 108 -15.07 -15.17 0.01
N GLY A 109 -15.87 -16.13 -0.44
CA GLY A 109 -16.10 -16.38 -1.86
C GLY A 109 -16.51 -15.11 -2.61
N GLY A 110 -15.79 -14.79 -3.69
CA GLY A 110 -16.05 -13.61 -4.51
C GLY A 110 -15.21 -12.36 -4.19
N VAL A 111 -14.37 -12.38 -3.15
CA VAL A 111 -13.45 -11.26 -2.84
C VAL A 111 -12.28 -11.20 -3.84
N GLY A 112 -11.48 -12.28 -3.91
CA GLY A 112 -10.25 -12.30 -4.70
C GLY A 112 -9.17 -11.39 -4.10
N GLN A 113 -8.41 -10.73 -4.97
CA GLN A 113 -7.32 -9.81 -4.63
C GLN A 113 -7.83 -8.57 -3.87
N ALA A 114 -7.10 -8.14 -2.84
CA ALA A 114 -7.49 -7.00 -2.02
C ALA A 114 -6.25 -6.31 -1.43
N LEU A 115 -5.80 -5.23 -2.09
CA LEU A 115 -4.55 -4.56 -1.75
C LEU A 115 -4.71 -3.73 -0.46
N ALA A 116 -3.89 -4.01 0.56
CA ALA A 116 -3.71 -3.13 1.71
C ALA A 116 -2.92 -1.88 1.31
N ALA A 117 -1.84 -2.09 0.55
CA ALA A 117 -1.03 -1.01 0.00
C ALA A 117 -0.70 -1.24 -1.48
N TYR A 118 -0.96 -0.22 -2.30
CA TYR A 118 -0.46 -0.07 -3.65
C TYR A 118 0.71 0.91 -3.62
N VAL A 119 1.93 0.47 -3.97
CA VAL A 119 3.13 1.31 -3.90
C VAL A 119 3.81 1.40 -5.26
N ASP A 120 3.56 2.46 -6.02
CA ASP A 120 4.22 2.76 -7.30
C ASP A 120 4.99 4.08 -7.21
N ALA A 121 6.08 4.08 -6.43
CA ALA A 121 6.94 5.25 -6.24
C ALA A 121 8.41 4.84 -6.03
N ASP A 122 9.33 5.80 -6.20
CA ASP A 122 10.75 5.64 -5.91
C ASP A 122 11.13 6.17 -4.51
N LYS A 123 12.19 5.61 -3.94
CA LYS A 123 12.77 6.00 -2.65
C LYS A 123 11.74 5.94 -1.51
N VAL A 124 10.88 4.93 -1.53
CA VAL A 124 9.86 4.71 -0.49
C VAL A 124 10.47 4.00 0.71
N CYS A 125 10.08 4.39 1.92
CA CYS A 125 10.52 3.74 3.15
C CYS A 125 9.38 3.53 4.15
N PHE A 126 9.23 2.30 4.63
CA PHE A 126 8.33 1.93 5.72
C PHE A 126 9.15 1.42 6.90
N ARG A 127 8.87 1.90 8.11
CA ARG A 127 9.54 1.45 9.34
C ARG A 127 8.54 1.11 10.42
N ASN A 128 8.67 -0.05 11.04
CA ASN A 128 7.74 -0.48 12.09
C ASN A 128 6.27 -0.39 11.63
N CYS A 129 6.02 -0.71 10.36
CA CYS A 129 4.69 -0.72 9.76
C CYS A 129 4.14 -2.14 9.70
N ARG A 130 2.81 -2.24 9.60
CA ARG A 130 2.10 -3.51 9.42
C ARG A 130 1.32 -3.47 8.11
N PHE A 131 1.32 -4.57 7.36
CA PHE A 131 0.53 -4.74 6.14
C PHE A 131 -0.37 -5.95 6.32
N LEU A 132 -1.67 -5.71 6.43
CA LEU A 132 -2.65 -6.73 6.80
C LEU A 132 -3.62 -6.96 5.64
N GLY A 133 -3.66 -8.19 5.15
CA GLY A 133 -4.62 -8.57 4.12
C GLY A 133 -4.70 -10.08 3.95
N PHE A 134 -5.13 -10.50 2.77
CA PHE A 134 -5.15 -11.90 2.34
C PHE A 134 -4.45 -11.98 1.00
N GLN A 135 -5.20 -12.14 -0.08
CA GLN A 135 -4.64 -12.25 -1.42
C GLN A 135 -4.18 -10.86 -1.91
N ASP A 136 -2.95 -10.78 -2.44
CA ASP A 136 -2.37 -9.56 -3.02
C ASP A 136 -2.26 -8.38 -2.02
N THR A 137 -1.90 -8.66 -0.77
CA THR A 137 -1.85 -7.65 0.32
C THR A 137 -0.98 -6.43 -0.01
N LEU A 138 0.25 -6.63 -0.50
CA LEU A 138 1.18 -5.56 -0.84
C LEU A 138 1.55 -5.65 -2.33
N PHE A 139 1.20 -4.60 -3.06
CA PHE A 139 1.63 -4.39 -4.43
C PHE A 139 2.83 -3.44 -4.50
N THR A 140 3.91 -3.87 -5.15
CA THR A 140 5.09 -3.06 -5.43
C THR A 140 5.19 -2.77 -6.94
N GLY A 141 4.74 -1.58 -7.33
CA GLY A 141 4.58 -1.16 -8.71
C GLY A 141 5.87 -0.89 -9.49
N PRO A 142 5.72 -0.60 -10.79
CA PRO A 142 4.46 -0.34 -11.51
C PRO A 142 3.69 -1.61 -11.94
N PRO A 143 2.40 -1.49 -12.34
CA PRO A 143 1.63 -2.59 -12.91
C PRO A 143 2.13 -2.99 -14.31
N PRO A 144 1.92 -4.26 -14.73
CA PRO A 144 2.21 -4.72 -16.09
C PRO A 144 1.52 -3.86 -17.17
N GLN A 145 2.06 -3.82 -18.39
CA GLN A 145 1.45 -3.02 -19.48
C GLN A 145 0.14 -3.63 -19.99
N ASP A 146 0.05 -4.94 -19.93
CA ASP A 146 -1.05 -5.79 -20.40
C ASP A 146 -2.04 -6.13 -19.28
N ALA A 147 -1.93 -5.52 -18.11
CA ALA A 147 -2.92 -5.66 -17.06
C ALA A 147 -4.29 -5.15 -17.54
N GLY A 148 -5.29 -6.03 -17.49
CA GLY A 148 -6.63 -5.80 -18.06
C GLY A 148 -7.52 -4.82 -17.28
N ASP A 149 -7.06 -4.27 -16.16
CA ASP A 149 -7.82 -3.42 -15.23
C ASP A 149 -7.20 -2.03 -15.02
N LEU A 150 -6.45 -1.53 -16.01
CA LEU A 150 -5.74 -0.23 -15.95
C LEU A 150 -6.48 0.96 -16.58
N GLU A 151 -7.68 0.78 -17.17
CA GLU A 151 -8.40 1.84 -17.92
C GLU A 151 -8.62 3.16 -17.15
N TRP A 152 -8.59 3.14 -15.82
CA TRP A 152 -8.72 4.33 -14.97
C TRP A 152 -7.44 5.10 -14.72
N MET A 153 -6.29 4.46 -14.93
CA MET A 153 -5.02 5.07 -14.64
C MET A 153 -4.62 5.91 -15.83
N LYS A 154 -4.27 7.17 -15.57
CA LYS A 154 -3.58 7.99 -16.57
C LYS A 154 -2.21 7.37 -16.82
N LYS A 155 -1.78 7.29 -18.09
CA LYS A 155 -0.50 6.64 -18.45
C LYS A 155 0.68 7.31 -17.76
N GLU A 156 0.58 8.60 -17.51
CA GLU A 156 1.60 9.43 -16.87
C GLU A 156 1.72 9.14 -15.36
N GLU A 157 0.69 8.58 -14.73
CA GLU A 157 0.70 8.16 -13.33
C GLU A 157 1.39 6.81 -13.12
N ILE A 158 1.61 6.04 -14.18
CA ILE A 158 2.26 4.72 -14.10
C ILE A 158 3.76 4.90 -14.30
N ARG A 159 4.54 4.63 -13.26
CA ARG A 159 5.98 4.96 -13.27
C ARG A 159 6.79 3.87 -13.97
N ARG A 160 6.89 3.95 -15.30
CA ARG A 160 7.62 2.96 -16.13
C ARG A 160 9.11 3.26 -16.34
N ASN A 161 9.65 4.31 -15.73
CA ASN A 161 11.06 4.70 -15.88
C ASN A 161 12.06 3.77 -15.15
N GLY A 162 11.54 2.75 -14.48
CA GLY A 162 12.32 1.68 -13.87
C GLY A 162 13.02 2.01 -12.56
N ARG A 163 12.62 3.10 -11.90
CA ARG A 163 13.12 3.51 -10.60
C ARG A 163 11.99 3.37 -9.58
N ASN A 164 11.84 2.18 -9.01
CA ASN A 164 10.85 1.87 -7.98
C ASN A 164 11.57 1.17 -6.82
N ARG A 165 12.38 1.93 -6.08
CA ARG A 165 13.13 1.39 -4.93
C ARG A 165 12.35 1.58 -3.65
N GLN A 166 12.20 0.50 -2.89
CA GLN A 166 11.37 0.47 -1.70
C GLN A 166 12.12 -0.24 -0.58
N LEU A 167 12.04 0.30 0.64
CA LEU A 167 12.59 -0.29 1.85
C LEU A 167 11.47 -0.54 2.87
N TYR A 168 11.38 -1.76 3.34
CA TYR A 168 10.53 -2.19 4.45
C TYR A 168 11.46 -2.65 5.56
N ASP A 169 11.46 -1.96 6.69
CA ASP A 169 12.42 -2.18 7.77
C ASP A 169 11.69 -2.38 9.10
N ASN A 170 11.92 -3.53 9.74
CA ASN A 170 11.21 -3.92 10.96
C ASN A 170 9.68 -3.93 10.77
N CYS A 171 9.20 -4.40 9.62
CA CYS A 171 7.77 -4.42 9.29
C CYS A 171 7.16 -5.82 9.52
N TYR A 172 5.85 -5.85 9.74
CA TYR A 172 5.05 -7.08 9.76
C TYR A 172 4.19 -7.14 8.51
N LEU A 173 4.19 -8.24 7.78
CA LEU A 173 3.35 -8.45 6.60
C LEU A 173 2.59 -9.76 6.74
N GLU A 174 1.28 -9.74 6.52
CA GLU A 174 0.47 -10.96 6.51
C GLU A 174 -0.44 -11.05 5.29
N GLY A 175 -0.61 -12.28 4.81
CA GLY A 175 -1.50 -12.60 3.72
C GLY A 175 -1.47 -14.09 3.41
N ASP A 176 -2.05 -14.51 2.30
CA ASP A 176 -2.13 -15.92 1.93
C ASP A 176 -1.56 -16.21 0.52
N VAL A 177 -2.22 -15.75 -0.54
CA VAL A 177 -1.82 -15.95 -1.93
C VAL A 177 -1.17 -14.67 -2.45
N ASP A 178 0.03 -14.79 -3.02
CA ASP A 178 0.73 -13.73 -3.74
C ASP A 178 0.82 -12.41 -2.96
N PHE A 179 0.88 -12.49 -1.62
CA PHE A 179 0.58 -11.32 -0.79
C PHE A 179 1.68 -10.25 -0.80
N ILE A 180 2.82 -10.52 -1.44
CA ILE A 180 3.83 -9.53 -1.85
C ILE A 180 4.08 -9.70 -3.37
N PHE A 181 3.57 -8.81 -4.21
CA PHE A 181 3.64 -8.98 -5.67
C PHE A 181 3.95 -7.69 -6.41
N GLY A 182 4.48 -7.82 -7.63
CA GLY A 182 4.92 -6.69 -8.45
C GLY A 182 6.41 -6.68 -8.81
N SER A 183 6.88 -5.55 -9.31
CA SER A 183 8.10 -5.44 -10.14
C SER A 183 9.18 -4.51 -9.57
N ALA A 184 8.95 -3.96 -8.38
CA ALA A 184 9.87 -3.05 -7.72
C ALA A 184 11.18 -3.73 -7.29
N THR A 185 12.22 -2.91 -7.07
CA THR A 185 13.35 -3.33 -6.25
C THR A 185 12.98 -3.06 -4.79
N ALA A 186 12.62 -4.11 -4.05
CA ALA A 186 12.15 -3.98 -2.68
C ALA A 186 13.04 -4.76 -1.71
N VAL A 187 13.51 -4.08 -0.66
CA VAL A 187 14.27 -4.69 0.42
C VAL A 187 13.36 -4.83 1.63
N PHE A 188 13.23 -6.05 2.14
CA PHE A 188 12.54 -6.39 3.37
C PHE A 188 13.59 -6.79 4.40
N ARG A 189 13.88 -5.89 5.35
CA ARG A 189 14.92 -6.08 6.36
C ARG A 189 14.27 -6.24 7.73
N LYS A 190 14.62 -7.32 8.46
CA LYS A 190 14.06 -7.63 9.79
C LYS A 190 12.53 -7.66 9.80
N CYS A 191 11.94 -8.13 8.71
CA CYS A 191 10.49 -8.20 8.58
C CYS A 191 9.96 -9.55 9.05
N GLU A 192 8.84 -9.53 9.77
CA GLU A 192 8.07 -10.74 10.00
C GLU A 192 7.10 -10.94 8.83
N ILE A 193 7.18 -12.13 8.21
CA ILE A 193 6.36 -12.51 7.05
C ILE A 193 5.44 -13.65 7.48
N PHE A 194 4.16 -13.34 7.69
CA PHE A 194 3.18 -14.27 8.25
C PHE A 194 2.22 -14.80 7.18
N SER A 195 2.37 -16.07 6.84
CA SER A 195 1.48 -16.77 5.90
C SER A 195 0.22 -17.28 6.61
N LYS A 196 -0.94 -16.72 6.27
CA LYS A 196 -2.24 -17.14 6.80
C LYS A 196 -2.62 -18.54 6.30
N ASN A 197 -3.23 -19.33 7.17
CA ASN A 197 -3.72 -20.66 6.83
C ASN A 197 -5.07 -20.56 6.09
N ARG A 198 -5.16 -21.19 4.92
CA ARG A 198 -6.36 -21.31 4.09
C ARG A 198 -7.00 -22.70 4.15
N ASP A 199 -6.36 -23.63 4.88
CA ASP A 199 -6.74 -25.04 4.94
C ASP A 199 -6.79 -25.69 3.55
N LYS A 200 -5.69 -25.51 2.79
CA LYS A 200 -5.52 -26.05 1.43
C LYS A 200 -4.19 -26.80 1.31
N LYS A 201 -4.16 -27.82 0.44
CA LYS A 201 -2.93 -28.57 0.10
C LYS A 201 -1.80 -27.64 -0.36
N VAL A 202 -2.12 -26.66 -1.20
CA VAL A 202 -1.25 -25.51 -1.51
C VAL A 202 -1.82 -24.31 -0.78
N ASN A 203 -1.18 -23.94 0.31
CA ASN A 203 -1.73 -22.97 1.24
C ASN A 203 -1.55 -21.51 0.79
N GLY A 204 -0.65 -21.24 -0.15
CA GLY A 204 -0.40 -19.88 -0.63
C GLY A 204 1.03 -19.71 -1.14
N TYR A 205 1.36 -18.47 -1.47
CA TYR A 205 2.68 -18.06 -1.94
C TYR A 205 3.00 -16.72 -1.31
N ILE A 206 4.21 -16.57 -0.78
CA ILE A 206 4.64 -15.31 -0.17
C ILE A 206 4.79 -14.24 -1.25
N THR A 207 5.40 -14.60 -2.38
CA THR A 207 5.74 -13.63 -3.43
C THR A 207 5.27 -14.05 -4.81
N ALA A 208 4.78 -13.08 -5.58
CA ALA A 208 4.61 -13.17 -7.04
C ALA A 208 5.37 -12.00 -7.70
N ALA A 209 6.70 -12.11 -7.73
CA ALA A 209 7.56 -11.09 -8.32
C ALA A 209 7.44 -11.07 -9.85
N SER A 210 7.29 -9.89 -10.44
CA SER A 210 7.27 -9.62 -11.88
C SER A 210 8.43 -8.70 -12.29
N THR A 211 9.58 -8.90 -11.66
CA THR A 211 10.81 -8.14 -11.93
C THR A 211 11.19 -8.25 -13.41
N PRO A 212 11.36 -7.14 -14.14
CA PRO A 212 11.76 -7.17 -15.55
C PRO A 212 13.16 -7.76 -15.69
N GLU A 213 13.42 -8.48 -16.79
CA GLU A 213 14.73 -9.07 -17.09
C GLU A 213 15.88 -8.05 -17.05
N SER A 214 15.61 -6.80 -17.45
CA SER A 214 16.60 -5.71 -17.44
C SER A 214 16.94 -5.19 -16.03
N ARG A 215 16.29 -5.67 -14.97
CA ARG A 215 16.48 -5.20 -13.60
C ARG A 215 17.26 -6.21 -12.78
N GLN A 216 18.42 -5.77 -12.29
CA GLN A 216 19.34 -6.60 -11.50
C GLN A 216 18.72 -7.14 -10.19
N TYR A 217 17.81 -6.39 -9.55
CA TYR A 217 17.26 -6.74 -8.25
C TYR A 217 15.74 -6.62 -8.22
N GLY A 218 15.06 -7.69 -7.80
CA GLY A 218 13.64 -7.72 -7.45
C GLY A 218 13.47 -7.58 -5.94
N TYR A 219 12.95 -8.63 -5.31
CA TYR A 219 12.79 -8.69 -3.86
C TYR A 219 14.02 -9.26 -3.17
N VAL A 220 14.43 -8.59 -2.10
CA VAL A 220 15.53 -9.02 -1.24
C VAL A 220 15.02 -9.07 0.19
N PHE A 221 14.98 -10.27 0.76
CA PHE A 221 14.66 -10.50 2.17
C PHE A 221 15.97 -10.71 2.93
N MET A 222 16.16 -9.99 4.03
CA MET A 222 17.38 -10.07 4.83
C MET A 222 17.13 -9.85 6.32
N ASP A 223 18.03 -10.43 7.12
CA ASP A 223 18.03 -10.43 8.59
C ASP A 223 16.76 -11.04 9.20
#